data_AF-A0A7C1HIT1-F1
#
_entry.id   AF-A0A7C1HIT1-F1
#
_cell.length_a   1.000
_cell.length_b   1.000
_cell.length_c   1.000
_cell.angle_alpha   90.00
_cell.angle_beta   90.00
_cell.angle_gamma   90.00
#
_symmetry.space_group_name_H-M   'P 1'
#
loop_
_entity.id
_entity.type
_entity.pdbx_description
1 polymer ?
#
loop_
_entity_poly.entity_id
_entity_poly.type
_entity_poly.pdbx_seq_one_letter_code
_entity_poly.pdbx_strand_id
1 'polypeptide(L)'
;MEDVVKDLQQQNISRRTINRQQQILQRLLDAQKSARKQDYSRKRKGETGKYYPAINPGALPDDLGEKNSQIQRDLLRALKEGYTKDYQDLIKKYFDALIKESDIDNDQKN
;
A
#
# COMPACT_ATOMS: atom_id res chain seq x y z
N MET A 1 -40.09 -3.84 23.91
CA MET A 1 -40.41 -5.28 24.06
C MET A 1 -41.47 -5.48 25.13
N GLU A 2 -41.36 -4.82 26.30
CA GLU A 2 -42.35 -4.87 27.38
C GLU A 2 -43.79 -4.63 26.92
N ASP A 3 -44.02 -3.62 26.08
CA ASP A 3 -45.36 -3.34 25.53
C ASP A 3 -45.95 -4.54 24.76
N VAL A 4 -45.13 -5.25 23.98
CA VAL A 4 -45.58 -6.41 23.21
C VAL A 4 -45.88 -7.58 24.12
N VAL A 5 -45.09 -7.76 25.19
CA VAL A 5 -45.34 -8.80 26.20
C VAL A 5 -46.65 -8.53 26.94
N LYS A 6 -46.91 -7.28 27.33
CA LYS A 6 -48.18 -6.87 27.96
C LYS A 6 -49.37 -7.07 27.02
N ASP A 7 -49.24 -6.66 25.76
CA ASP A 7 -50.28 -6.84 24.74
C ASP A 7 -50.61 -8.33 24.52
N LEU A 8 -49.58 -9.20 24.49
CA LEU A 8 -49.76 -10.65 24.34
C LEU A 8 -50.37 -11.30 25.59
N GLN A 9 -49.95 -10.87 26.79
CA GLN A 9 -50.52 -11.35 28.06
C GLN A 9 -51.99 -10.97 28.22
N GLN A 10 -52.39 -9.82 27.70
CA GLN A 10 -53.77 -9.33 27.73
C GLN A 10 -54.61 -9.81 26.53
N GLN A 11 -54.08 -10.71 25.69
CA GLN A 11 -54.71 -11.20 24.45
C GLN A 11 -55.10 -10.10 23.45
N ASN A 12 -54.52 -8.90 23.58
CA ASN A 12 -54.81 -7.74 22.73
C ASN A 12 -53.92 -7.76 21.48
N ILE A 13 -54.29 -8.62 20.53
CA ILE A 13 -53.55 -8.77 19.27
C ILE A 13 -53.98 -7.65 18.30
N SER A 14 -53.33 -6.49 18.42
CA SER A 14 -53.50 -5.39 17.46
C SER A 14 -52.54 -5.51 16.27
N ARG A 15 -52.84 -4.84 15.15
CA ARG A 15 -51.90 -4.70 14.02
C ARG A 15 -50.54 -4.14 14.42
N ARG A 16 -50.51 -3.23 15.41
CA ARG A 16 -49.27 -2.65 15.94
C ARG A 16 -48.42 -3.68 16.66
N THR A 17 -49.05 -4.60 17.39
CA THR A 17 -48.40 -5.70 18.11
C THR A 17 -47.76 -6.69 17.13
N ILE A 18 -48.47 -7.03 16.05
CA ILE A 18 -47.97 -7.91 14.96
C ILE A 18 -46.73 -7.29 14.29
N ASN A 19 -46.80 -6.02 13.89
CA ASN A 19 -45.68 -5.33 13.22
C ASN A 19 -44.43 -5.26 14.10
N ARG A 20 -44.59 -4.97 15.40
CA ARG A 20 -43.48 -4.97 16.36
C ARG A 20 -42.85 -6.35 16.48
N GLN A 21 -43.66 -7.41 16.43
CA GLN A 21 -43.17 -8.77 16.56
C GLN A 21 -42.43 -9.27 15.32
N GLN A 22 -42.83 -8.83 14.13
CA GLN A 22 -42.06 -9.03 12.90
C GLN A 22 -40.68 -8.34 12.97
N GLN A 23 -40.62 -7.11 13.49
CA GLN A 23 -39.34 -6.41 13.66
C GLN A 23 -38.42 -7.09 14.68
N ILE A 24 -38.99 -7.61 15.79
CA ILE A 24 -38.23 -8.36 16.80
C ILE A 24 -37.69 -9.65 16.20
N LEU A 25 -38.51 -10.39 15.46
CA LEU A 25 -38.09 -11.61 14.77
C LEU A 25 -36.94 -11.35 13.78
N GLN A 26 -37.05 -10.30 12.97
CA GLN A 26 -36.01 -9.91 12.03
C GLN A 26 -34.68 -9.60 12.74
N ARG A 27 -34.72 -8.83 13.83
CA ARG A 27 -33.53 -8.51 14.63
C ARG A 27 -32.91 -9.76 15.26
N LEU A 28 -33.71 -10.73 15.69
CA LEU A 28 -33.21 -12.00 16.24
C LEU A 28 -32.51 -12.86 15.17
N LEU A 29 -33.08 -12.92 13.96
CA LEU A 29 -32.46 -13.61 12.83
C LEU A 29 -31.14 -12.96 12.42
N ASP A 30 -31.10 -11.62 12.37
CA ASP A 30 -29.89 -10.86 12.07
C ASP A 30 -28.82 -11.04 13.16
N ALA A 31 -29.21 -11.05 14.44
CA ALA A 31 -28.31 -11.31 15.55
C ALA A 31 -27.72 -12.73 15.49
N GLN A 32 -28.53 -13.75 15.19
CA GLN A 32 -28.05 -15.12 15.03
C GLN A 32 -27.08 -15.25 13.84
N LYS A 33 -27.38 -14.60 12.71
CA LYS A 33 -26.50 -14.56 11.53
C LYS A 33 -25.19 -13.83 11.84
N SER A 34 -25.26 -12.72 12.57
CA SER A 34 -24.10 -11.94 12.99
C SER A 34 -23.21 -12.72 13.97
N ALA A 35 -23.79 -13.38 14.98
CA ALA A 35 -23.05 -14.21 15.92
C ALA A 35 -22.30 -15.34 15.19
N ARG A 36 -22.97 -16.06 14.29
CA ARG A 36 -22.34 -17.10 13.46
C ARG A 36 -21.24 -16.55 12.54
N LYS A 37 -21.47 -15.38 11.93
CA LYS A 37 -20.47 -14.73 11.06
C LYS A 37 -19.26 -14.24 11.86
N GLN A 38 -19.48 -13.71 13.05
CA GLN A 38 -18.43 -13.25 13.96
C GLN A 38 -17.60 -14.43 14.48
N ASP A 39 -18.21 -15.56 14.80
CA ASP A 39 -17.49 -16.80 15.15
C ASP A 39 -16.66 -17.35 13.97
N TYR A 40 -17.19 -17.26 12.74
CA TYR A 40 -16.43 -17.64 11.54
C TYR A 40 -15.31 -16.65 11.22
N SER A 41 -15.52 -15.36 11.46
CA SER A 41 -14.57 -14.27 11.15
C SER A 41 -13.50 -14.07 12.22
N ARG A 42 -13.77 -14.42 13.49
CA ARG A 42 -12.83 -14.27 14.62
C ARG A 42 -11.92 -15.47 14.84
N LYS A 43 -12.07 -16.55 14.05
CA LYS A 43 -11.00 -17.54 13.91
C LYS A 43 -9.83 -16.87 13.18
N ARG A 44 -9.05 -16.13 13.95
CA ARG A 44 -7.77 -15.53 13.57
C ARG A 44 -6.93 -16.67 12.99
N LYS A 45 -6.85 -16.76 11.66
CA LYS A 45 -5.88 -17.63 11.00
C LYS A 45 -4.53 -16.95 11.23
N GLY A 46 -3.75 -17.47 12.18
CA GLY A 46 -2.36 -17.03 12.33
C GLY A 46 -1.63 -17.46 11.07
N GLU A 47 -1.40 -16.53 10.15
CA GLU A 47 -0.40 -16.77 9.11
C GLU A 47 0.97 -16.76 9.79
N THR A 48 1.76 -17.80 9.57
CA THR A 48 3.17 -17.84 9.97
C THR A 48 3.91 -16.71 9.26
N GLY A 49 4.79 -16.02 9.98
CA GLY A 49 5.58 -14.92 9.42
C GLY A 49 6.32 -15.37 8.16
N LYS A 50 6.03 -14.73 7.02
CA LYS A 50 6.73 -15.00 5.76
C LYS A 50 8.13 -14.42 5.85
N TYR A 51 9.13 -15.20 5.44
CA TYR A 51 10.49 -14.70 5.30
C TYR A 51 10.54 -13.70 4.14
N TYR A 52 10.88 -12.46 4.45
CA TYR A 52 11.21 -11.46 3.44
C TYR A 52 12.74 -11.35 3.41
N PRO A 53 13.40 -11.65 2.26
CA PRO A 53 14.82 -11.38 2.14
C PRO A 53 15.04 -9.88 2.32
N ALA A 54 15.97 -9.52 3.20
CA ALA A 54 16.40 -8.13 3.33
C ALA A 54 17.14 -7.75 2.04
N ILE A 55 16.55 -6.83 1.26
CA ILE A 55 17.24 -6.18 0.15
C ILE A 55 18.16 -5.15 0.81
N ASN A 56 19.42 -5.52 0.97
CA ASN A 56 20.44 -4.60 1.47
C ASN A 56 20.82 -3.68 0.30
N PRO A 57 20.72 -2.33 0.41
CA PRO A 57 20.98 -1.40 -0.69
C PRO A 57 22.44 -1.34 -1.19
N GLY A 58 23.28 -2.35 -0.90
CA GLY A 58 24.70 -2.35 -1.21
C GLY A 58 25.49 -1.38 -0.32
N ALA A 59 26.81 -1.31 -0.55
CA ALA A 59 27.66 -0.31 0.09
C ALA A 59 27.39 1.07 -0.53
N LEU A 60 27.46 2.12 0.30
CA LEU A 60 27.39 3.49 -0.18
C LEU A 60 28.69 3.83 -0.92
N PRO A 61 28.65 4.52 -2.07
CA PRO A 61 29.88 4.94 -2.76
C PRO A 61 30.75 5.82 -1.86
N ASP A 62 32.07 5.64 -1.91
CA ASP A 62 33.03 6.37 -1.05
C ASP A 62 32.94 7.90 -1.20
N ASP A 63 32.58 8.36 -2.40
CA ASP A 63 32.43 9.78 -2.73
C ASP A 63 30.99 10.30 -2.53
N LEU A 64 30.11 9.54 -1.86
CA LEU A 64 28.71 9.88 -1.59
C LEU A 64 27.87 10.24 -2.84
N GLY A 65 28.37 9.93 -4.05
CA GLY A 65 27.77 10.32 -5.32
C GLY A 65 28.07 11.75 -5.77
N GLU A 66 29.06 12.44 -5.19
CA GLU A 66 29.42 13.82 -5.54
C GLU A 66 29.88 13.95 -7.00
N LYS A 67 30.79 13.07 -7.46
CA LYS A 67 31.21 13.02 -8.88
C LYS A 67 30.03 12.84 -9.84
N ASN A 68 29.16 11.87 -9.58
CA ASN A 68 27.97 11.62 -10.41
C ASN A 68 27.02 12.83 -10.43
N SER A 69 26.91 13.55 -9.30
CA SER A 69 26.13 14.79 -9.23
C SER A 69 26.74 15.92 -10.07
N GLN A 70 28.07 16.05 -10.12
CA GLN A 70 28.75 17.07 -10.94
C GLN A 70 28.56 16.79 -12.43
N ILE A 71 28.79 15.54 -12.85
CA ILE A 71 28.63 15.08 -14.23
C ILE A 71 27.19 15.34 -14.73
N GLN A 72 26.18 15.04 -13.90
CA GLN A 72 24.77 15.32 -14.22
C GLN A 72 24.48 16.82 -14.38
N ARG A 73 25.06 17.68 -13.54
CA ARG A 73 24.88 19.14 -13.64
C ARG A 73 25.49 19.68 -14.94
N ASP A 74 26.64 19.16 -15.34
CA ASP A 74 27.30 19.57 -16.58
C ASP A 74 26.54 19.09 -17.82
N LEU A 75 26.00 17.86 -17.79
CA LEU A 75 25.09 17.38 -18.83
C LEU A 75 23.85 18.29 -18.97
N LEU A 76 23.22 18.68 -17.85
CA LEU A 76 22.07 19.58 -17.87
C LEU A 76 22.43 20.97 -18.39
N ARG A 77 23.66 21.44 -18.14
CA ARG A 77 24.16 22.71 -18.70
C ARG A 77 24.34 22.60 -20.21
N ALA A 78 24.99 21.54 -20.69
CA ALA A 78 25.17 21.29 -22.12
C ALA A 78 23.82 21.18 -22.83
N LEU A 79 22.85 20.44 -22.29
CA LEU A 79 21.52 20.32 -22.92
C LEU A 79 20.75 21.66 -22.99
N LYS A 80 21.04 22.62 -22.10
CA LYS A 80 20.44 23.97 -22.13
C LYS A 80 21.02 24.88 -23.21
N GLU A 81 22.20 24.58 -23.73
CA GLU A 81 22.88 25.41 -24.74
C GLU A 81 22.29 25.24 -26.16
N GLY A 82 21.25 24.40 -26.34
CA GLY A 82 20.45 24.37 -27.56
C GLY A 82 21.09 23.62 -28.73
N TYR A 83 21.91 22.61 -28.45
CA TYR A 83 22.54 21.76 -29.48
C TYR A 83 21.52 21.07 -30.40
N THR A 84 21.89 20.83 -31.66
CA THR A 84 21.08 20.02 -32.59
C THR A 84 20.99 18.57 -32.12
N LYS A 85 19.97 17.83 -32.58
CA LYS A 85 19.66 16.46 -32.10
C LYS A 85 20.86 15.52 -32.19
N ASP A 86 21.64 15.59 -33.27
CA ASP A 86 22.81 14.72 -33.48
C ASP A 86 23.90 14.97 -32.43
N TYR A 87 24.13 16.23 -32.06
CA TYR A 87 25.07 16.58 -30.99
C TYR A 87 24.53 16.21 -29.61
N GLN A 88 23.22 16.32 -29.37
CA GLN A 88 22.62 15.87 -28.10
C GLN A 88 22.86 14.37 -27.86
N ASP A 89 22.76 13.56 -28.91
CA ASP A 89 23.00 12.11 -28.81
C ASP A 89 24.48 11.79 -28.57
N LEU A 90 25.40 12.57 -29.15
CA LEU A 90 26.84 12.46 -28.86
C LEU A 90 27.16 12.87 -27.42
N ILE A 91 26.59 13.97 -26.95
CA ILE A 91 26.75 14.47 -25.58
C ILE A 91 26.29 13.40 -24.58
N LYS A 92 25.11 12.80 -24.78
CA LYS A 92 24.62 11.71 -23.91
C LYS A 92 25.59 10.53 -23.86
N LYS A 93 26.03 10.03 -25.02
CA LYS A 93 26.96 8.90 -25.10
C LYS A 93 28.30 9.18 -24.39
N TYR A 94 28.80 10.40 -24.49
CA TYR A 94 30.02 10.81 -23.81
C TYR A 94 29.84 10.82 -22.28
N PHE A 95 28.76 11.42 -21.79
CA PHE A 95 28.46 11.46 -20.36
C PHE A 95 28.15 10.08 -19.78
N ASP A 96 27.50 9.20 -20.55
CA ASP A 96 27.28 7.80 -20.15
C ASP A 96 28.60 7.02 -20.02
N ALA A 97 29.56 7.28 -20.92
CA ALA A 97 30.89 6.68 -20.83
C ALA A 97 31.66 7.18 -19.60
N LEU A 98 31.58 8.48 -19.28
CA LEU A 98 32.21 9.07 -18.09
C LEU A 98 31.64 8.50 -16.78
N ILE A 99 30.31 8.32 -16.70
CA ILE A 99 29.68 7.71 -15.51
C ILE A 99 30.19 6.28 -15.33
N LYS A 100 30.21 5.50 -16.42
CA LYS A 100 30.69 4.12 -16.39
C LYS A 100 32.16 4.01 -15.97
N GLU A 101 33.01 4.94 -16.41
CA GLU A 101 34.41 5.00 -16.00
C GLU A 101 34.54 5.38 -14.50
N SER A 102 33.75 6.35 -14.03
CA SER A 102 33.75 6.75 -12.62
C SER A 102 33.24 5.65 -11.66
N ASP A 103 32.32 4.81 -12.13
CA ASP A 103 31.82 3.67 -11.37
C ASP A 103 32.88 2.54 -11.29
N ILE A 104 33.67 2.33 -12.35
CA ILE A 104 34.77 1.35 -12.38
C ILE A 104 35.93 1.77 -11.46
N ASP A 105 36.27 3.07 -11.43
CA ASP A 105 37.34 3.60 -10.56
C ASP A 105 37.00 3.50 -9.05
N ASN A 106 35.71 3.56 -8.69
CA ASN A 106 35.26 3.36 -7.30
C ASN A 106 35.36 1.88 -6.87
N ASP A 107 35.23 0.94 -7.79
CA ASP A 107 35.40 -0.50 -7.51
C ASP A 107 36.88 -0.91 -7.37
N GLN A 108 37.83 -0.21 -8.02
CA GLN A 108 39.27 -0.54 -7.94
C GLN A 108 40.00 0.02 -6.70
N LYS A 109 39.38 0.96 -5.98
CA LYS A 109 39.94 1.53 -4.75
C LYS A 109 39.51 0.83 -3.46
N ASN A 110 38.63 -0.17 -3.57
CA ASN A 110 38.18 -1.03 -2.47
C ASN A 110 39.02 -2.31 -2.36
#